data_AF-A0A0J1GBW6-F1
#
_entry.id   AF-A0A0J1GBW6-F1
#
_cell.length_a   1.000
_cell.length_b   1.000
_cell.length_c   1.000
_cell.angle_alpha   90.00
_cell.angle_beta   90.00
_cell.angle_gamma   90.00
#
_symmetry.space_group_name_H-M   'P 1'
#
loop_
_entity.id
_entity.type
_entity.pdbx_description
1 polymer ?
#
loop_
_entity_poly.entity_id
_entity_poly.type
_entity_poly.pdbx_seq_one_letter_code
_entity_poly.pdbx_strand_id
1 'polypeptide(L)'
;MQRKKKMNKTSKRQYTRLDWDVWYELAKEYYETNHHLRIPVKYRTNNDLLLGRWIERQRAAYHEKGVYQIDERRIYLLNQIEMEWTLGIRTQWEIWYQYCVQYYEEYKNIDIPKGYMVRHLPLGEWISYQRKRYKQNKLRPEETDKLERLGINWQIRTRREWDEWYEQASCYYKTYGNLEVPFNYVTESGFKLGIWINVQREKYRGTRKNKLEESEVFKLNQIGMLWGIRSERHLEKSTILQKSS
;
A
#
# COMPACT_ATOMS: atom_id res chain seq x y z
N MET A 1 49.57 6.98 -16.01
CA MET A 1 48.42 6.12 -16.41
C MET A 1 47.77 5.53 -15.15
N GLN A 2 46.91 6.30 -14.47
CA GLN A 2 46.31 5.91 -13.19
C GLN A 2 45.05 5.05 -13.41
N ARG A 3 45.15 3.74 -13.13
CA ARG A 3 43.98 2.85 -13.08
C ARG A 3 43.26 3.05 -11.75
N LYS A 4 42.16 3.82 -11.78
CA LYS A 4 41.17 3.92 -10.70
C LYS A 4 40.64 2.52 -10.36
N LYS A 5 41.03 1.99 -9.19
CA LYS A 5 40.38 0.81 -8.59
C LYS A 5 38.92 1.17 -8.33
N LYS A 6 38.01 0.57 -9.10
CA LYS A 6 36.57 0.62 -8.84
C LYS A 6 36.32 0.12 -7.42
N MET A 7 35.84 1.00 -6.55
CA MET A 7 35.31 0.62 -5.24
C MET A 7 34.04 -0.20 -5.48
N ASN A 8 34.16 -1.52 -5.33
CA ASN A 8 33.01 -2.40 -5.20
C ASN A 8 32.29 -2.04 -3.89
N LYS A 9 31.20 -1.29 -4.00
CA LYS A 9 30.20 -1.14 -2.93
C LYS A 9 29.44 -2.46 -2.79
N THR A 10 30.09 -3.47 -2.22
CA THR A 10 29.40 -4.67 -1.75
C THR A 10 28.74 -4.31 -0.43
N SER A 11 27.49 -3.83 -0.48
CA SER A 11 26.61 -3.74 0.69
C SER A 11 26.38 -5.15 1.21
N LYS A 12 27.29 -5.60 2.10
CA LYS A 12 27.12 -6.83 2.88
C LYS A 12 25.91 -6.58 3.78
N ARG A 13 24.80 -7.22 3.43
CA ARG A 13 23.56 -7.27 4.22
C ARG A 13 23.91 -7.54 5.68
N GLN A 14 23.78 -6.52 6.50
CA GLN A 14 24.05 -6.54 7.94
C GLN A 14 22.87 -7.25 8.64
N TYR A 15 22.62 -8.51 8.31
CA TYR A 15 21.64 -9.32 9.04
C TYR A 15 22.25 -9.65 10.41
N THR A 16 21.96 -8.79 11.38
CA THR A 16 21.59 -9.11 12.76
C THR A 16 22.44 -10.21 13.43
N ARG A 17 23.58 -9.82 14.01
CA ARG A 17 24.38 -10.65 14.95
C ARG A 17 23.81 -10.66 16.38
N LEU A 18 22.51 -10.39 16.54
CA LEU A 18 21.91 -10.41 17.88
C LEU A 18 21.63 -11.84 18.29
N ASP A 19 21.96 -12.15 19.54
CA ASP A 19 21.64 -13.43 20.15
C ASP A 19 20.14 -13.66 20.22
N TRP A 20 19.74 -14.93 20.23
CA TRP A 20 18.33 -15.31 20.24
C TRP A 20 17.60 -14.73 21.46
N ASP A 21 18.25 -14.71 22.63
CA ASP A 21 17.67 -14.19 23.88
C ASP A 21 17.35 -12.68 23.76
N VAL A 22 18.18 -11.90 23.04
CA VAL A 22 17.89 -10.48 22.79
C VAL A 22 16.65 -10.31 21.93
N TRP A 23 16.46 -11.16 20.93
CA TRP A 23 15.24 -11.13 20.12
C TRP A 23 14.00 -11.58 20.88
N TYR A 24 14.16 -12.54 21.80
CA TYR A 24 13.10 -12.98 22.67
C TYR A 24 12.60 -11.86 23.57
N GLU A 25 13.50 -11.10 24.20
CA GLU A 25 13.11 -9.93 25.01
C GLU A 25 12.37 -8.87 24.20
N LEU A 26 12.79 -8.61 22.95
CA LEU A 26 12.06 -7.70 22.05
C LEU A 26 10.66 -8.23 21.69
N ALA A 27 10.51 -9.54 21.52
CA ALA A 27 9.21 -10.16 21.28
C ALA A 27 8.32 -10.08 22.53
N LYS A 28 8.91 -10.27 23.71
CA LYS A 28 8.23 -10.16 25.00
C LYS A 28 7.74 -8.74 25.27
N GLU A 29 8.57 -7.72 25.06
CA GLU A 29 8.18 -6.30 25.16
C GLU A 29 6.99 -5.97 24.23
N TYR A 30 7.05 -6.49 23.00
CA TYR A 30 5.94 -6.35 22.06
C TYR A 30 4.66 -7.02 22.59
N TYR A 31 4.78 -8.23 23.13
CA TYR A 31 3.67 -8.99 23.71
C TYR A 31 3.07 -8.28 24.92
N GLU A 32 3.88 -7.74 25.83
CA GLU A 32 3.41 -6.99 27.01
C GLU A 32 2.59 -5.75 26.62
N THR A 33 2.93 -5.13 25.48
CA THR A 33 2.22 -3.94 24.97
C THR A 33 0.95 -4.29 24.19
N ASN A 34 0.97 -5.38 23.40
CA ASN A 34 -0.08 -5.68 22.42
C ASN A 34 -0.95 -6.88 22.81
N HIS A 35 -0.54 -7.64 23.83
CA HIS A 35 -1.12 -8.92 24.25
C HIS A 35 -1.26 -9.93 23.11
N HIS A 36 -0.35 -9.88 22.13
CA HIS A 36 -0.26 -10.83 21.03
C HIS A 36 1.09 -10.75 20.30
N LEU A 37 1.50 -11.82 19.61
CA LEU A 37 2.70 -11.86 18.75
C LEU A 37 2.40 -11.75 17.24
N ARG A 38 1.33 -11.04 16.87
CA ARG A 38 0.94 -10.77 15.48
C ARG A 38 1.73 -9.61 14.89
N ILE A 39 3.03 -9.80 14.74
CA ILE A 39 3.95 -8.77 14.28
C ILE A 39 3.98 -8.73 12.74
N PRO A 40 3.69 -7.60 12.06
CA PRO A 40 3.81 -7.49 10.61
C PRO A 40 5.24 -7.80 10.13
N VAL A 41 5.41 -8.50 9.01
CA VAL A 41 6.74 -8.95 8.53
C VAL A 41 7.75 -7.82 8.36
N LYS A 42 7.28 -6.61 8.03
CA LYS A 42 8.10 -5.41 7.83
C LYS A 42 8.20 -4.52 9.06
N TYR A 43 7.59 -4.91 10.18
CA TYR A 43 7.67 -4.17 11.43
C TYR A 43 9.12 -4.06 11.90
N ARG A 44 9.45 -2.87 12.42
CA ARG A 44 10.75 -2.51 12.95
C ARG A 44 10.55 -2.00 14.36
N THR A 45 11.42 -2.43 15.28
CA THR A 45 11.48 -1.86 16.63
C THR A 45 12.05 -0.43 16.57
N ASN A 46 12.05 0.27 17.71
CA ASN A 46 12.63 1.61 17.84
C ASN A 46 14.11 1.67 17.41
N ASN A 47 14.84 0.55 17.52
CA ASN A 47 16.24 0.42 17.12
C ASN A 47 16.41 -0.10 15.68
N ASP A 48 15.40 0.06 14.83
CA ASP A 48 15.37 -0.39 13.43
C ASP A 48 15.55 -1.91 13.22
N LEU A 49 15.27 -2.72 14.25
CA LEU A 49 15.39 -4.18 14.18
C LEU A 49 14.13 -4.81 13.59
N LEU A 50 14.29 -5.67 12.59
CA LEU A 50 13.19 -6.36 11.88
C LEU A 50 12.57 -7.50 12.69
N LEU A 51 11.95 -7.18 13.82
CA LEU A 51 11.32 -8.15 14.73
C LEU A 51 10.25 -9.00 14.04
N GLY A 52 9.44 -8.40 13.16
CA GLY A 52 8.43 -9.15 12.41
C GLY A 52 9.02 -10.24 11.53
N ARG A 53 10.18 -9.99 10.91
CA ARG A 53 10.88 -11.00 10.12
C ARG A 53 11.51 -12.07 10.99
N TRP A 54 11.98 -11.71 12.18
CA TRP A 54 12.52 -12.69 13.14
C TRP A 54 11.43 -13.66 13.61
N ILE A 55 10.25 -13.17 14.00
CA ILE A 55 9.09 -14.00 14.37
C ILE A 55 8.70 -14.98 13.25
N GLU A 56 8.64 -14.51 12.00
CA GLU A 56 8.35 -15.40 10.85
C GLU A 56 9.39 -16.49 10.66
N ARG A 57 10.67 -16.23 10.96
CA ARG A 57 11.72 -17.26 10.92
C ARG A 57 11.51 -18.32 12.00
N GLN A 58 11.06 -17.93 13.20
CA GLN A 58 10.73 -18.90 14.26
C GLN A 58 9.55 -19.78 13.85
N ARG A 59 8.49 -19.18 13.27
CA ARG A 59 7.34 -19.93 12.72
C ARG A 59 7.78 -20.91 11.63
N ALA A 60 8.62 -20.46 10.68
CA ALA A 60 9.10 -21.32 9.60
C ALA A 60 9.90 -22.52 10.14
N ALA A 61 10.81 -22.28 11.09
CA ALA A 61 11.61 -23.34 11.71
C ALA A 61 10.77 -24.35 12.49
N TYR A 62 9.74 -23.91 13.19
CA TYR A 62 8.81 -24.80 13.89
C TYR A 62 8.08 -25.77 12.94
N HIS A 63 7.79 -25.34 11.71
CA HIS A 63 7.20 -26.17 10.65
C HIS A 63 8.24 -26.86 9.76
N GLU A 64 9.49 -26.98 10.22
CA GLU A 64 10.61 -27.61 9.50
C GLU A 64 10.89 -26.97 8.12
N LYS A 65 10.51 -25.69 7.95
CA LYS A 65 10.74 -24.93 6.70
C LYS A 65 12.00 -24.09 6.82
N GLY A 66 13.01 -24.43 6.01
CA GLY A 66 14.24 -23.66 5.84
C GLY A 66 15.45 -24.30 6.53
N VAL A 67 16.55 -23.53 6.64
CA VAL A 67 17.85 -24.02 7.15
C VAL A 67 18.00 -23.85 8.67
N TYR A 68 17.24 -22.92 9.26
CA TYR A 68 17.28 -22.66 10.69
C TYR A 68 16.39 -23.67 11.42
N GLN A 69 16.95 -24.32 12.44
CA GLN A 69 16.23 -25.22 13.34
C GLN A 69 16.04 -24.55 14.69
N ILE A 70 14.83 -24.66 15.23
CA ILE A 70 14.50 -24.14 16.55
C ILE A 70 14.55 -25.28 17.56
N ASP A 71 15.25 -25.07 18.68
CA ASP A 71 15.36 -26.05 19.75
C ASP A 71 14.18 -25.97 20.73
N GLU A 72 14.03 -27.01 21.56
CA GLU A 72 12.94 -27.13 22.53
C GLU A 72 12.91 -26.00 23.56
N ARG A 73 14.07 -25.49 24.00
CA ARG A 73 14.16 -24.36 24.94
C ARG A 73 13.52 -23.12 24.33
N ARG A 74 13.83 -22.83 23.06
CA ARG A 74 13.29 -21.68 22.34
C ARG A 74 11.80 -21.81 22.09
N ILE A 75 11.32 -23.01 21.76
CA ILE A 75 9.89 -23.30 21.63
C ILE A 75 9.18 -23.02 22.97
N TYR A 76 9.73 -23.56 24.06
CA TYR A 76 9.19 -23.37 25.40
C TYR A 76 9.09 -21.89 25.78
N LEU A 77 10.17 -21.12 25.60
CA LEU A 77 10.20 -19.69 25.92
C LEU A 77 9.19 -18.90 25.09
N LEU A 78 9.09 -19.17 23.78
CA LEU A 78 8.11 -18.54 22.91
C LEU A 78 6.67 -18.91 23.30
N ASN A 79 6.41 -20.13 23.75
CA ASN A 79 5.11 -20.52 24.29
C ASN A 79 4.71 -19.71 25.54
N GLN A 80 5.67 -19.30 26.39
CA GLN A 80 5.39 -18.47 27.58
C GLN A 80 4.84 -17.09 27.23
N ILE A 81 5.14 -16.57 26.04
CA ILE A 81 4.60 -15.31 25.52
C ILE A 81 3.52 -15.55 24.46
N GLU A 82 2.82 -16.68 24.58
CA GLU A 82 1.69 -17.09 23.75
C GLU A 82 2.00 -17.05 22.24
N MET A 83 3.16 -17.58 21.86
CA MET A 83 3.56 -17.68 20.46
C MET A 83 2.56 -18.48 19.64
N GLU A 84 1.91 -17.77 18.73
CA GLU A 84 1.06 -18.35 17.70
C GLU A 84 1.95 -18.90 16.56
N TRP A 85 2.27 -20.20 16.63
CA TRP A 85 3.11 -20.93 15.66
C TRP A 85 2.45 -21.13 14.32
N THR A 86 1.15 -21.41 14.36
CA THR A 86 0.29 -21.43 13.20
C THR A 86 -0.33 -20.05 13.13
N LEU A 87 0.00 -19.26 12.11
CA LEU A 87 -0.86 -18.15 11.69
C LEU A 87 -2.16 -18.73 11.09
N GLY A 88 -2.82 -19.65 11.80
CA GLY A 88 -3.83 -20.57 11.33
C GLY A 88 -4.95 -19.80 10.65
N ILE A 89 -5.28 -18.63 11.16
CA ILE A 89 -6.26 -17.74 10.54
C ILE A 89 -5.86 -17.35 9.11
N ARG A 90 -4.60 -16.95 8.84
CA ARG A 90 -4.11 -16.57 7.49
C ARG A 90 -4.19 -17.73 6.48
N THR A 91 -4.21 -18.97 6.96
CA THR A 91 -4.35 -20.19 6.14
C THR A 91 -5.76 -20.79 6.16
N GLN A 92 -6.60 -20.42 7.13
CA GLN A 92 -7.97 -20.90 7.27
C GLN A 92 -8.90 -19.96 6.51
N TRP A 93 -9.02 -20.23 5.22
CA TRP A 93 -9.87 -19.48 4.30
C TRP A 93 -11.29 -19.30 4.84
N GLU A 94 -11.84 -20.33 5.49
CA GLU A 94 -13.19 -20.31 6.04
C GLU A 94 -13.39 -19.23 7.12
N ILE A 95 -12.42 -18.99 7.99
CA ILE A 95 -12.55 -17.96 9.03
C ILE A 95 -12.61 -16.56 8.41
N TRP A 96 -11.79 -16.30 7.39
CA TRP A 96 -11.85 -15.03 6.66
C TRP A 96 -13.17 -14.87 5.92
N TYR A 97 -13.66 -15.96 5.33
CA TYR A 97 -14.98 -15.96 4.69
C TYR A 97 -16.09 -15.63 5.69
N GLN A 98 -16.06 -16.17 6.90
CA GLN A 98 -17.01 -15.81 7.95
C GLN A 98 -16.94 -14.31 8.31
N TYR A 99 -15.75 -13.70 8.36
CA TYR A 99 -15.64 -12.25 8.55
C TYR A 99 -16.18 -11.46 7.35
N CYS A 100 -16.03 -11.97 6.14
CA CYS A 100 -16.67 -11.42 4.94
C CYS A 100 -18.20 -11.50 5.01
N VAL A 101 -18.75 -12.61 5.50
CA VAL A 101 -20.19 -12.78 5.73
C VAL A 101 -20.68 -11.77 6.76
N GLN A 102 -20.02 -11.64 7.91
CA GLN A 102 -20.37 -10.66 8.95
C GLN A 102 -20.35 -9.22 8.40
N TYR A 103 -19.32 -8.88 7.63
CA TYR A 103 -19.26 -7.57 6.98
C TYR A 103 -20.41 -7.36 6.00
N TYR A 104 -20.75 -8.38 5.20
CA TYR A 104 -21.87 -8.33 4.27
C TYR A 104 -23.22 -8.20 5.00
N GLU A 105 -23.41 -8.88 6.13
CA GLU A 105 -24.61 -8.77 6.95
C GLU A 105 -24.82 -7.34 7.46
N GLU A 106 -23.76 -6.66 7.88
CA GLU A 106 -23.77 -5.29 8.40
C GLU A 106 -23.93 -4.23 7.29
N TYR A 107 -23.12 -4.31 6.23
CA TYR A 107 -23.03 -3.25 5.22
C TYR A 107 -23.79 -3.54 3.91
N LYS A 108 -24.37 -4.74 3.77
CA LYS A 108 -25.04 -5.24 2.56
C LYS A 108 -24.19 -5.13 1.28
N ASN A 109 -22.87 -5.14 1.44
CA ASN A 109 -21.90 -5.15 0.36
C ASN A 109 -20.61 -5.85 0.80
N ILE A 110 -19.80 -6.29 -0.15
CA ILE A 110 -18.52 -6.96 0.12
C ILE A 110 -17.31 -6.15 -0.37
N ASP A 111 -17.50 -4.84 -0.60
CA ASP A 111 -16.46 -3.97 -1.16
C ASP A 111 -15.58 -3.39 -0.04
N ILE A 112 -14.98 -4.31 0.72
CA ILE A 112 -14.26 -4.03 1.96
C ILE A 112 -13.05 -3.11 1.70
N PRO A 113 -12.96 -1.94 2.37
CA PRO A 113 -11.83 -1.04 2.22
C PRO A 113 -10.51 -1.72 2.56
N LYS A 114 -9.44 -1.46 1.79
CA LYS A 114 -8.14 -2.12 1.96
C LYS A 114 -7.59 -2.05 3.40
N GLY A 115 -7.84 -0.94 4.11
CA GLY A 115 -7.39 -0.74 5.49
C GLY A 115 -8.33 -1.27 6.57
N TYR A 116 -9.45 -1.92 6.19
CA TYR A 116 -10.41 -2.45 7.16
C TYR A 116 -9.83 -3.61 7.95
N MET A 117 -9.96 -3.55 9.27
CA MET A 117 -9.41 -4.50 10.23
C MET A 117 -10.54 -5.12 11.05
N VAL A 118 -10.56 -6.44 11.16
CA VAL A 118 -11.46 -7.19 12.04
C VAL A 118 -10.62 -7.94 13.07
N ARG A 119 -10.77 -7.63 14.36
CA ARG A 119 -9.94 -8.25 15.42
C ARG A 119 -8.44 -8.23 15.10
N HIS A 120 -7.96 -7.08 14.60
CA HIS A 120 -6.57 -6.87 14.15
C HIS A 120 -6.14 -7.67 12.91
N LEU A 121 -7.09 -8.29 12.19
CA LEU A 121 -6.86 -8.98 10.93
C LEU A 121 -7.21 -8.08 9.73
N PRO A 122 -6.31 -7.93 8.75
CA PRO A 122 -6.53 -7.04 7.61
C PRO A 122 -7.47 -7.65 6.56
N LEU A 123 -8.77 -7.67 6.86
CA LEU A 123 -9.82 -8.24 5.98
C LEU A 123 -9.87 -7.55 4.62
N GLY A 124 -9.63 -6.23 4.59
CA GLY A 124 -9.49 -5.47 3.36
C GLY A 124 -8.31 -5.90 2.48
N GLU A 125 -7.18 -6.27 3.09
CA GLU A 125 -6.03 -6.80 2.34
C GLU A 125 -6.28 -8.24 1.90
N TRP A 126 -6.95 -9.05 2.73
CA TRP A 126 -7.30 -10.43 2.41
C TRP A 126 -8.24 -10.51 1.19
N ILE A 127 -9.31 -9.71 1.14
CA ILE A 127 -10.22 -9.71 -0.02
C ILE A 127 -9.49 -9.24 -1.29
N SER A 128 -8.58 -8.26 -1.15
CA SER A 128 -7.74 -7.80 -2.25
C SER A 128 -6.80 -8.89 -2.76
N TYR A 129 -6.29 -9.73 -1.86
CA TYR A 129 -5.49 -10.89 -2.19
C TYR A 129 -6.31 -11.99 -2.88
N GLN A 130 -7.56 -12.23 -2.47
CA GLN A 130 -8.45 -13.18 -3.16
C GLN A 130 -8.74 -12.75 -4.61
N ARG A 131 -9.03 -11.46 -4.86
CA ARG A 131 -9.19 -10.94 -6.23
C ARG A 131 -7.95 -11.20 -7.10
N LYS A 132 -6.74 -11.05 -6.54
CA LYS A 132 -5.48 -11.37 -7.23
C LYS A 132 -5.35 -12.87 -7.52
N ARG A 133 -5.71 -13.74 -6.57
CA ARG A 133 -5.68 -15.20 -6.76
C ARG A 133 -6.66 -15.65 -7.84
N TYR A 134 -7.87 -15.07 -7.86
CA TYR A 134 -8.86 -15.33 -8.90
C TYR A 134 -8.32 -15.00 -10.29
N LYS A 135 -7.76 -13.80 -10.50
CA LYS A 135 -7.14 -13.39 -11.78
C LYS A 135 -5.96 -14.29 -12.21
N GLN A 136 -5.31 -14.95 -11.25
CA GLN A 136 -4.21 -15.89 -11.52
C GLN A 136 -4.68 -17.34 -11.69
N ASN A 137 -5.99 -17.62 -11.69
CA ASN A 137 -6.57 -18.96 -11.68
C ASN A 137 -6.06 -19.85 -10.53
N LYS A 138 -5.80 -19.24 -9.36
CA LYS A 138 -5.27 -19.91 -8.15
C LYS A 138 -6.31 -20.07 -7.04
N LEU A 139 -7.55 -19.64 -7.27
CA LEU A 139 -8.66 -19.78 -6.33
C LEU A 139 -9.41 -21.08 -6.64
N ARG A 140 -9.76 -21.86 -5.61
CA ARG A 140 -10.51 -23.12 -5.82
C ARG A 140 -11.95 -22.78 -6.26
N PRO A 141 -12.61 -23.63 -7.07
CA PRO A 141 -13.99 -23.38 -7.50
C PRO A 141 -14.97 -23.13 -6.34
N GLU A 142 -14.84 -23.88 -5.25
CA GLU A 142 -15.67 -23.70 -4.04
C GLU A 142 -15.42 -22.35 -3.34
N GLU A 143 -14.18 -21.87 -3.31
CA GLU A 143 -13.81 -20.57 -2.74
C GLU A 143 -14.37 -19.43 -3.59
N THR A 144 -14.37 -19.60 -4.93
CA THR A 144 -14.96 -18.68 -5.89
C THR A 144 -16.47 -18.56 -5.70
N ASP A 145 -17.19 -19.68 -5.71
CA ASP A 145 -18.66 -19.71 -5.58
C ASP A 145 -19.12 -19.03 -4.29
N LYS A 146 -18.46 -19.31 -3.17
CA LYS A 146 -18.75 -18.66 -1.89
C LYS A 146 -18.61 -17.14 -1.94
N LEU A 147 -17.54 -16.61 -2.54
CA LEU A 147 -17.35 -15.16 -2.64
C LEU A 147 -18.29 -14.51 -3.66
N GLU A 148 -18.66 -15.22 -4.73
CA GLU A 148 -19.65 -14.78 -5.71
C GLU A 148 -21.05 -14.68 -5.10
N ARG A 149 -21.43 -15.60 -4.20
CA ARG A 149 -22.68 -15.50 -3.42
C ARG A 149 -22.77 -14.24 -2.55
N LEU A 150 -21.63 -13.69 -2.14
CA LEU A 150 -21.57 -12.41 -1.42
C LEU A 150 -21.56 -11.19 -2.36
N GLY A 151 -21.64 -11.40 -3.67
CA GLY A 151 -21.63 -10.33 -4.68
C GLY A 151 -20.26 -9.71 -4.91
N ILE A 152 -19.17 -10.50 -4.78
CA ILE A 152 -17.83 -9.96 -4.98
C ILE A 152 -17.64 -9.46 -6.41
N ASN A 153 -17.18 -8.23 -6.55
CA ASN A 153 -16.62 -7.77 -7.81
C ASN A 153 -15.15 -8.20 -7.90
N TRP A 154 -14.87 -9.11 -8.85
CA TRP A 154 -13.53 -9.63 -9.13
C TRP A 154 -12.59 -8.61 -9.79
N GLN A 155 -13.13 -7.49 -10.28
CA GLN A 155 -12.32 -6.38 -10.74
C GLN A 155 -11.43 -5.92 -9.58
N ILE A 156 -10.14 -6.25 -9.69
CA ILE A 156 -9.12 -5.63 -8.87
C ILE A 156 -9.23 -4.13 -9.18
N ARG A 157 -9.38 -3.27 -8.16
CA ARG A 157 -9.23 -1.83 -8.32
C ARG A 157 -7.86 -1.58 -8.95
N THR A 158 -7.83 -1.52 -10.26
CA THR A 158 -6.64 -1.19 -11.03
C THR A 158 -6.30 0.23 -10.66
N ARG A 159 -5.00 0.51 -10.59
CA ARG A 159 -4.58 1.89 -10.56
C ARG A 159 -5.15 2.50 -11.84
N ARG A 160 -6.09 3.42 -11.70
CA ARG A 160 -6.68 4.11 -12.85
C ARG A 160 -5.54 4.68 -13.68
N GLU A 161 -5.58 4.39 -14.97
CA GLU A 161 -4.53 4.79 -15.91
C GLU A 161 -4.46 6.32 -15.96
N TRP A 162 -3.30 6.85 -16.37
CA TRP A 162 -3.12 8.31 -16.41
C TRP A 162 -4.17 8.99 -17.31
N ASP A 163 -4.51 8.37 -18.44
CA ASP A 163 -5.49 8.91 -19.39
C ASP A 163 -6.91 9.00 -18.81
N GLU A 164 -7.34 8.04 -17.96
CA GLU A 164 -8.64 8.11 -17.27
C GLU A 164 -8.69 9.31 -16.32
N TRP A 165 -7.60 9.60 -15.62
CA TRP A 165 -7.53 10.77 -14.76
C TRP A 165 -7.52 12.07 -15.56
N TYR A 166 -6.81 12.08 -16.69
CA TYR A 166 -6.77 13.21 -17.60
C TYR A 166 -8.15 13.52 -18.17
N GLU A 167 -8.93 12.51 -18.53
CA GLU A 167 -10.31 12.69 -18.98
C GLU A 167 -11.17 13.39 -17.91
N GLN A 168 -11.03 12.98 -16.64
CA GLN A 168 -11.75 13.61 -15.54
C GLN A 168 -11.30 15.05 -15.28
N ALA A 169 -10.01 15.34 -15.43
CA ALA A 169 -9.48 16.70 -15.39
C ALA A 169 -10.02 17.54 -16.55
N SER A 170 -10.10 16.97 -17.76
CA SER A 170 -10.67 17.62 -18.94
C SER A 170 -12.16 17.91 -18.76
N CYS A 171 -12.93 16.98 -18.20
CA CYS A 171 -14.34 17.20 -17.85
C CYS A 171 -14.49 18.33 -16.82
N TYR A 172 -13.67 18.32 -15.76
CA TYR A 172 -13.66 19.42 -14.79
C TYR A 172 -13.35 20.77 -15.46
N TYR A 173 -12.34 20.83 -16.34
CA TYR A 173 -12.01 22.04 -17.09
C TYR A 173 -13.16 22.49 -18.00
N LYS A 174 -13.85 21.58 -18.69
CA LYS A 174 -15.03 21.92 -19.51
C LYS A 174 -16.16 22.50 -18.67
N THR A 175 -16.34 22.04 -17.43
CA THR A 175 -17.41 22.51 -16.54
C THR A 175 -17.06 23.84 -15.86
N TYR A 176 -15.83 24.01 -15.38
CA TYR A 176 -15.43 25.14 -14.52
C TYR A 176 -14.51 26.16 -15.22
N GLY A 177 -14.03 25.85 -16.43
CA GLY A 177 -13.12 26.70 -17.21
C GLY A 177 -11.69 26.80 -16.67
N ASN A 178 -11.35 26.04 -15.62
CA ASN A 178 -10.03 26.06 -14.98
C ASN A 178 -9.70 24.71 -14.31
N LEU A 179 -8.45 24.54 -13.87
CA LEU A 179 -7.99 23.40 -13.07
C LEU A 179 -7.62 23.78 -11.63
N GLU A 180 -8.31 24.76 -11.03
CA GLU A 180 -8.21 25.09 -9.61
C GLU A 180 -9.02 24.10 -8.75
N VAL A 181 -8.83 22.80 -8.98
CA VAL A 181 -9.55 21.73 -8.30
C VAL A 181 -9.24 21.76 -6.79
N PRO A 182 -10.24 21.88 -5.90
CA PRO A 182 -10.03 21.82 -4.46
C PRO A 182 -9.34 20.51 -4.05
N PHE A 183 -8.41 20.56 -3.08
CA PHE A 183 -7.57 19.39 -2.74
C PHE A 183 -8.38 18.13 -2.41
N ASN A 184 -9.49 18.28 -1.67
CA ASN A 184 -10.37 17.17 -1.28
C ASN A 184 -11.49 16.88 -2.28
N TYR A 185 -11.50 17.51 -3.45
CA TYR A 185 -12.54 17.32 -4.45
C TYR A 185 -12.54 15.88 -5.00
N VAL A 186 -13.73 15.31 -5.07
CA VAL A 186 -14.01 13.98 -5.61
C VAL A 186 -15.06 14.12 -6.71
N THR A 187 -14.81 13.58 -7.90
CA THR A 187 -15.80 13.56 -8.98
C THR A 187 -16.97 12.63 -8.64
N GLU A 188 -18.09 12.78 -9.35
CA GLU A 188 -19.25 11.89 -9.21
C GLU A 188 -18.88 10.41 -9.45
N SER A 189 -17.89 10.14 -10.32
CA SER A 189 -17.34 8.79 -10.57
C SER A 189 -16.27 8.36 -9.55
N GLY A 190 -16.16 9.06 -8.42
CA GLY A 190 -15.27 8.72 -7.31
C GLY A 190 -13.79 9.05 -7.52
N PHE A 191 -13.43 9.84 -8.55
CA PHE A 191 -12.03 10.26 -8.75
C PHE A 191 -11.66 11.33 -7.74
N LYS A 192 -10.68 11.06 -6.87
CA LYS A 192 -10.05 12.05 -5.98
C LYS A 192 -9.19 13.04 -6.77
N LEU A 193 -9.82 13.81 -7.64
CA LEU A 193 -9.19 14.61 -8.66
C LEU A 193 -8.30 15.71 -8.06
N GLY A 194 -8.71 16.31 -6.94
CA GLY A 194 -7.90 17.32 -6.24
C GLY A 194 -6.53 16.79 -5.80
N ILE A 195 -6.52 15.60 -5.20
CA ILE A 195 -5.29 14.90 -4.82
C ILE A 195 -4.47 14.58 -6.07
N TRP A 196 -5.10 14.05 -7.13
CA TRP A 196 -4.39 13.67 -8.36
C TRP A 196 -3.72 14.86 -9.06
N ILE A 197 -4.40 16.00 -9.17
CA ILE A 197 -3.85 17.25 -9.71
C ILE A 197 -2.64 17.71 -8.89
N ASN A 198 -2.74 17.67 -7.56
CA ASN A 198 -1.61 18.00 -6.69
C ASN A 198 -0.42 17.04 -6.88
N VAL A 199 -0.69 15.73 -7.05
CA VAL A 199 0.36 14.76 -7.40
C VAL A 199 1.08 15.14 -8.69
N GLN A 200 0.36 15.54 -9.74
CA GLN A 200 1.00 15.96 -11.00
C GLN A 200 1.87 17.21 -10.79
N ARG A 201 1.41 18.19 -10.00
CA ARG A 201 2.21 19.38 -9.63
C ARG A 201 3.50 19.00 -8.89
N GLU A 202 3.43 18.06 -7.95
CA GLU A 202 4.60 17.54 -7.23
C GLU A 202 5.59 16.81 -8.15
N LYS A 203 5.08 15.99 -9.08
CA LYS A 203 5.92 15.33 -10.09
C LYS A 203 6.63 16.34 -10.99
N TYR A 204 5.94 17.39 -11.43
CA TYR A 204 6.52 18.45 -12.25
C TYR A 204 7.64 19.20 -11.52
N ARG A 205 7.43 19.53 -10.23
CA ARG A 205 8.43 20.19 -9.38
C ARG A 205 9.61 19.28 -9.00
N GLY A 206 9.55 17.99 -9.30
CA GLY A 206 10.59 17.03 -8.94
C GLY A 206 10.61 16.62 -7.46
N THR A 207 9.54 16.89 -6.70
CA THR A 207 9.44 16.45 -5.28
C THR A 207 9.08 14.97 -5.16
N ARG A 208 8.69 14.32 -6.26
CA ARG A 208 8.45 12.86 -6.35
C ARG A 208 9.44 12.17 -7.27
N LYS A 209 9.73 10.90 -6.98
CA LYS A 209 10.66 10.04 -7.75
C LYS A 209 10.27 9.82 -9.22
N ASN A 210 8.98 9.94 -9.56
CA ASN A 210 8.49 9.71 -10.92
C ASN A 210 8.18 11.07 -11.56
N LYS A 211 8.97 11.46 -12.56
CA LYS A 211 8.72 12.66 -13.36
C LYS A 211 7.54 12.43 -14.30
N LEU A 212 6.88 13.52 -14.67
CA LEU A 212 5.93 13.52 -15.78
C LEU A 212 6.69 13.41 -17.10
N GLU A 213 6.11 12.68 -18.05
CA GLU A 213 6.57 12.72 -19.43
C GLU A 213 6.20 14.06 -20.10
N GLU A 214 6.95 14.47 -21.13
CA GLU A 214 6.67 15.72 -21.85
C GLU A 214 5.26 15.71 -22.48
N SER A 215 4.81 14.55 -22.95
CA SER A 215 3.47 14.34 -23.49
C SER A 215 2.36 14.57 -22.44
N GLU A 216 2.57 14.11 -21.21
CA GLU A 216 1.65 14.30 -20.08
C GLU A 216 1.57 15.77 -19.66
N VAL A 217 2.73 16.46 -19.62
CA VAL A 217 2.80 17.90 -19.36
C VAL A 217 2.07 18.68 -20.44
N PHE A 218 2.32 18.35 -21.71
CA PHE A 218 1.65 18.99 -22.84
C PHE A 218 0.14 18.86 -22.76
N LYS A 219 -0.38 17.64 -22.55
CA LYS A 219 -1.82 17.40 -22.37
C LYS A 219 -2.41 18.24 -21.22
N LEU A 220 -1.75 18.26 -20.06
CA LEU A 220 -2.22 19.03 -18.91
C LEU A 220 -2.20 20.56 -19.15
N ASN A 221 -1.22 21.06 -19.92
CA ASN A 221 -1.19 22.47 -20.33
C ASN A 221 -2.38 22.84 -21.23
N GLN A 222 -2.83 21.94 -22.11
CA GLN A 222 -3.97 22.18 -22.99
C GLN A 222 -5.29 22.38 -22.23
N ILE A 223 -5.38 21.89 -21.00
CA ILE A 223 -6.56 22.06 -20.12
C ILE A 223 -6.30 23.03 -18.96
N GLY A 224 -5.34 23.95 -19.11
CA GLY A 224 -5.13 25.06 -18.17
C GLY A 224 -4.46 24.67 -16.85
N MET A 225 -3.59 23.64 -16.84
CA MET A 225 -2.88 23.23 -15.63
C MET A 225 -1.94 24.31 -15.10
N LEU A 226 -2.20 24.77 -13.88
CA LEU A 226 -1.30 25.65 -13.13
C LEU A 226 -0.33 24.81 -12.28
N TRP A 227 0.97 24.94 -12.55
CA TRP A 227 2.02 24.17 -11.87
C TRP A 227 2.52 24.80 -10.56
N GLY A 228 2.27 26.10 -10.36
CA GLY A 228 2.74 26.91 -9.22
C GLY A 228 1.62 27.60 -8.45
N ILE A 229 1.89 27.96 -7.19
CA ILE A 229 1.09 28.97 -6.47
C ILE A 229 1.76 30.31 -6.78
N ARG A 230 1.10 31.19 -7.55
CA ARG A 230 1.57 32.52 -8.05
C ARG A 230 2.47 32.56 -9.30
N SER A 231 2.05 31.96 -10.40
CA SER A 231 2.48 32.34 -11.75
C SER A 231 1.33 31.97 -12.70
N GLU A 232 0.49 32.85 -13.25
CA GLU A 232 0.55 34.27 -13.55
C GLU A 232 -0.90 34.83 -13.51
N ARG A 233 -1.25 35.66 -12.52
CA ARG A 233 -2.39 36.61 -12.66
C ARG A 233 -1.93 37.97 -13.21
N HIS A 234 -0.72 38.05 -13.75
CA HIS A 234 -0.04 39.32 -14.03
C HIS A 234 0.71 39.40 -15.37
N LEU A 235 0.44 38.53 -16.34
CA LEU A 235 0.87 38.77 -17.74
C LEU A 235 -0.28 39.07 -18.71
N GLU A 236 -1.55 38.88 -18.30
CA GLU A 236 -2.70 39.34 -19.11
C GLU A 236 -3.15 40.78 -18.80
N LYS A 237 -2.69 41.39 -17.69
CA LYS A 237 -2.95 42.81 -17.39
C LYS A 237 -1.83 43.75 -17.82
N SER A 238 -0.65 43.23 -18.16
CA SER A 238 0.35 43.98 -18.90
C SER A 238 0.04 43.91 -20.39
N THR A 239 -0.80 44.86 -20.78
CA THR A 239 -0.52 45.66 -21.97
C THR A 239 -1.09 45.13 -23.30
N ILE A 240 -2.37 44.74 -23.22
CA ILE A 240 -3.42 45.11 -24.19
C ILE A 240 -3.53 46.65 -24.38
N LEU A 241 -2.72 47.45 -23.67
CA LEU A 241 -2.55 48.92 -23.75
C LEU A 241 -1.38 49.41 -24.65
N GLN A 242 -0.71 48.54 -25.41
CA GLN A 242 0.43 48.93 -26.29
C GLN A 242 0.23 48.59 -27.78
N LYS A 243 -0.96 48.12 -28.18
CA LYS A 243 -1.32 47.90 -29.60
C LYS A 243 -2.44 48.82 -30.09
N SER A 244 -2.67 49.93 -29.38
CA SER A 244 -3.69 50.94 -29.72
C SER A 244 -3.12 52.36 -29.79
N SER A 245 -1.86 52.51 -30.21
CA SER A 245 -1.23 53.79 -30.52
C SER A 245 -0.37 53.66 -31.76
#